data_AF-A0AAV5DM17-F1
#
_entry.id   AF-A0AAV5DM17-F1
#
_cell.length_a   1.000
_cell.length_b   1.000
_cell.length_c   1.000
_cell.angle_alpha   90.00
_cell.angle_beta   90.00
_cell.angle_gamma   90.00
#
_symmetry.space_group_name_H-M   'P 1'
#
loop_
_entity.id
_entity.type
_entity.pdbx_description
1 polymer ?
#
loop_
_entity_poly.entity_id
_entity_poly.type
_entity_poly.pdbx_seq_one_letter_code
_entity_poly.pdbx_strand_id
1 'polypeptide(L)'
;MMNIVTELQKDRFTPRYYVAALTDNMSLEKAKGDGEKTMENAYFMQIYRSREVLGLGWSSIFYIESIARVQRFSLSGLLLYKLRIADQIFVQWPQLQQKYPRAQYAGRLM
;
A
#
# COMPACT_ATOMS: atom_id res chain seq x y z
N MET A 1 -4.62 23.97 11.42
CA MET A 1 -3.96 23.23 10.32
C MET A 1 -4.63 23.42 8.95
N MET A 2 -5.85 24.00 8.86
CA MET A 2 -6.56 24.20 7.57
C MET A 2 -6.26 25.52 6.84
N ASN A 3 -5.63 26.52 7.47
CA ASN A 3 -5.49 27.86 6.86
C ASN A 3 -4.71 27.86 5.55
N ILE A 4 -3.70 27.00 5.39
CA ILE A 4 -2.88 26.95 4.17
C ILE A 4 -3.71 26.53 2.95
N VAL A 5 -4.71 25.66 3.12
CA VAL A 5 -5.56 25.17 2.01
C VAL A 5 -6.52 26.25 1.53
N THR A 6 -6.95 27.13 2.43
CA THR A 6 -7.79 28.28 2.10
C THR A 6 -7.02 29.37 1.36
N GLU A 7 -5.77 29.61 1.76
CA GLU A 7 -4.87 30.63 1.17
C GLU A 7 -4.18 30.17 -0.13
N LEU A 8 -4.22 28.86 -0.45
CA LEU A 8 -3.60 28.33 -1.66
C LEU A 8 -4.35 28.79 -2.91
N GLN A 9 -3.62 29.27 -3.93
CA GLN A 9 -4.21 29.68 -5.21
C GLN A 9 -4.81 28.50 -5.98
N LYS A 10 -6.13 28.42 -5.95
CA LYS A 10 -6.96 27.28 -6.34
C LYS A 10 -6.95 26.94 -7.83
N ASP A 11 -6.57 27.90 -8.67
CA ASP A 11 -6.46 27.85 -10.12
C ASP A 11 -5.13 27.23 -10.59
N ARG A 12 -4.02 27.57 -9.90
CA ARG A 12 -2.67 27.14 -10.28
C ARG A 12 -2.37 25.68 -9.93
N PHE A 13 -3.09 25.10 -8.98
CA PHE A 13 -2.83 23.74 -8.48
C PHE A 13 -3.95 22.76 -8.86
N THR A 14 -4.32 22.72 -10.14
CA THR A 14 -5.41 21.87 -10.67
C THR A 14 -4.83 20.77 -11.56
N PRO A 15 -5.27 19.49 -11.47
CA PRO A 15 -6.30 18.95 -10.59
C PRO A 15 -5.83 18.75 -9.15
N ARG A 16 -6.77 18.81 -8.19
CA ARG A 16 -6.47 18.62 -6.76
C ARG A 16 -6.85 17.24 -6.30
N TYR A 17 -5.97 16.61 -5.53
CA TYR A 17 -6.22 15.32 -4.89
C TYR A 17 -6.19 15.50 -3.37
N TYR A 18 -7.34 15.32 -2.74
CA TYR A 18 -7.48 15.31 -1.28
C TYR A 18 -7.50 13.87 -0.80
N VAL A 19 -6.43 13.45 -0.15
CA VAL A 19 -6.31 12.12 0.44
C VAL A 19 -6.51 12.22 1.95
N ALA A 20 -7.55 11.58 2.46
CA ALA A 20 -7.83 11.56 3.89
C ALA A 20 -7.91 10.13 4.41
N ALA A 21 -7.67 9.97 5.72
CA ALA A 21 -7.91 8.71 6.39
C ALA A 21 -9.40 8.43 6.52
N LEU A 22 -9.82 7.16 6.46
CA LEU A 22 -11.21 6.75 6.72
C LEU A 22 -11.75 7.19 8.10
N THR A 23 -10.87 7.35 9.08
CA THR A 23 -11.24 7.86 10.42
C THR A 23 -11.40 9.37 10.48
N ASP A 24 -10.88 10.08 9.50
CA ASP A 24 -10.75 11.54 9.52
C ASP A 24 -11.89 12.20 8.74
N ASN A 25 -13.11 11.90 9.18
CA ASN A 25 -14.34 12.48 8.62
C ASN A 25 -14.36 14.01 8.75
N MET A 26 -13.86 14.54 9.88
CA MET A 26 -13.84 15.99 10.12
C MET A 26 -13.00 16.76 9.10
N SER A 27 -11.88 16.17 8.64
CA SER A 27 -11.01 16.86 7.67
C SER A 27 -11.55 16.77 6.24
N LEU A 28 -12.25 15.68 5.90
CA LEU A 28 -12.94 15.55 4.61
C LEU A 28 -14.09 16.54 4.48
N GLU A 29 -14.91 16.68 5.52
CA GLU A 29 -16.02 17.65 5.53
C GLU A 29 -15.51 19.08 5.42
N LYS A 30 -14.38 19.40 6.09
CA LYS A 30 -13.73 20.71 5.97
C LYS A 30 -13.08 20.94 4.61
N ALA A 31 -12.47 19.91 4.00
CA ALA A 31 -11.90 20.01 2.65
C ALA A 31 -12.98 20.17 1.57
N LYS A 32 -14.19 19.67 1.84
CA LYS A 32 -15.38 19.87 1.02
C LYS A 32 -16.07 21.24 1.24
N GLY A 33 -15.62 22.04 2.20
CA GLY A 33 -16.32 23.23 2.69
C GLY A 33 -16.53 24.38 1.70
N ASP A 34 -17.80 24.78 1.61
CA ASP A 34 -18.43 26.09 1.29
C ASP A 34 -18.31 26.73 -0.10
N GLY A 35 -18.01 25.97 -1.15
CA GLY A 35 -18.02 26.54 -2.50
C GLY A 35 -18.23 25.52 -3.61
N GLU A 36 -19.50 25.27 -3.94
CA GLU A 36 -19.96 24.42 -5.07
C GLU A 36 -19.19 24.68 -6.37
N LYS A 37 -18.72 25.90 -6.62
CA LYS A 37 -18.02 26.29 -7.86
C LYS A 37 -16.57 25.82 -7.98
N THR A 38 -15.95 25.32 -6.91
CA THR A 38 -14.55 24.84 -6.96
C THR A 38 -14.45 23.31 -7.08
N MET A 39 -15.59 22.62 -7.08
CA MET A 39 -15.67 21.16 -6.94
C MET A 39 -15.48 20.38 -8.24
N GLU A 40 -15.50 21.03 -9.41
CA GLU A 40 -15.42 20.32 -10.71
C GLU A 40 -14.08 19.60 -10.95
N ASN A 41 -12.97 20.04 -10.35
CA ASN A 41 -11.62 19.50 -10.63
C ASN A 41 -10.88 18.99 -9.37
N ALA A 42 -11.61 18.63 -8.32
CA ALA A 42 -11.05 18.09 -7.08
C ALA A 42 -11.48 16.64 -6.87
N TYR A 43 -10.51 15.75 -6.77
CA TYR A 43 -10.70 14.34 -6.45
C TYR A 43 -10.49 14.11 -4.96
N PHE A 44 -11.44 13.42 -4.33
CA PHE A 44 -11.36 13.06 -2.92
C PHE A 44 -11.16 11.54 -2.82
N MET A 45 -10.11 11.12 -2.12
CA MET A 45 -9.80 9.72 -1.89
C MET A 45 -9.70 9.46 -0.39
N GLN A 46 -10.25 8.33 0.04
CA GLN A 46 -10.13 7.84 1.41
C GLN A 46 -9.19 6.66 1.44
N ILE A 47 -8.25 6.66 2.38
CA ILE A 47 -7.28 5.58 2.60
C ILE A 47 -7.39 5.05 4.02
N TYR A 48 -7.08 3.77 4.20
CA TYR A 48 -6.94 3.20 5.53
C TYR A 48 -5.67 3.75 6.20
N ARG A 49 -5.73 4.00 7.52
CA ARG A 49 -4.50 4.26 8.29
C ARG A 49 -3.91 2.94 8.76
N SER A 50 -2.59 2.84 8.67
CA SER A 50 -1.80 1.71 9.18
C SER A 50 -2.10 1.34 10.64
N ARG A 51 -2.54 2.30 11.48
CA ARG A 51 -2.78 2.10 12.92
C ARG A 51 -4.08 1.38 13.28
N GLU A 52 -5.11 1.42 12.44
CA GLU A 52 -6.39 0.73 12.77
C GLU A 52 -6.35 -0.76 12.50
N VAL A 53 -5.32 -1.23 11.81
CA VAL A 53 -5.30 -2.58 11.28
C VAL A 53 -4.39 -3.52 12.01
N LEU A 54 -3.78 -3.19 13.16
CA LEU A 54 -2.68 -4.01 13.70
C LEU A 54 -1.61 -4.32 12.61
N GLY A 55 -1.55 -3.54 11.52
CA GLY A 55 -0.79 -3.84 10.29
C GLY A 55 -1.39 -4.86 9.29
N LEU A 56 -2.63 -5.34 9.49
CA LEU A 56 -3.31 -6.45 8.80
C LEU A 56 -4.52 -6.04 7.92
N GLY A 57 -4.53 -4.81 7.39
CA GLY A 57 -5.67 -4.31 6.62
C GLY A 57 -5.50 -4.51 5.15
N TRP A 58 -6.28 -5.42 4.52
CA TRP A 58 -6.37 -5.61 3.05
C TRP A 58 -5.05 -5.39 2.29
N SER A 59 -3.94 -5.72 2.93
CA SER A 59 -2.60 -5.42 2.46
C SER A 59 -2.08 -6.76 1.99
N SER A 60 -2.06 -6.95 0.68
CA SER A 60 -1.46 -8.15 0.13
C SER A 60 0.04 -8.09 0.35
N ILE A 61 0.54 -9.02 1.16
CA ILE A 61 1.95 -9.12 1.50
C ILE A 61 2.60 -10.07 0.49
N PHE A 62 3.33 -9.48 -0.45
CA PHE A 62 4.16 -10.20 -1.40
C PHE A 62 5.61 -10.21 -0.89
N TYR A 63 6.17 -11.39 -0.71
CA TYR A 63 7.56 -11.56 -0.32
C TYR A 63 8.37 -12.15 -1.47
N ILE A 64 9.40 -11.44 -1.91
CA ILE A 64 10.33 -11.92 -2.93
C ILE A 64 11.63 -12.28 -2.21
N GLU A 65 12.05 -13.54 -2.33
CA GLU A 65 13.33 -13.98 -1.74
C GLU A 65 14.51 -13.42 -2.56
N SER A 66 15.69 -13.33 -1.94
CA SER A 66 16.90 -12.89 -2.62
C SER A 66 17.32 -13.85 -3.72
N ILE A 67 17.71 -13.31 -4.88
CA ILE A 67 18.24 -14.08 -6.01
C ILE A 67 19.50 -14.88 -5.65
N ALA A 68 20.27 -14.46 -4.64
CA ALA A 68 21.46 -15.17 -4.18
C ALA A 68 21.13 -16.47 -3.41
N ARG A 69 19.87 -16.66 -2.99
CA ARG A 69 19.43 -17.82 -2.20
C ARG A 69 18.88 -18.93 -3.10
N VAL A 70 19.77 -19.81 -3.53
CA VAL A 70 19.45 -20.92 -4.47
C VAL A 70 18.90 -22.17 -3.77
N GLN A 71 19.33 -22.46 -2.54
CA GLN A 71 19.07 -23.76 -1.88
C GLN A 71 18.18 -23.71 -0.63
N ARG A 72 18.14 -22.57 0.07
CA ARG A 72 17.39 -22.39 1.33
C ARG A 72 16.84 -20.97 1.43
N PHE A 73 15.64 -20.83 2.00
CA PHE A 73 15.06 -19.53 2.35
C PHE A 73 15.93 -18.78 3.35
N SER A 74 15.85 -17.45 3.31
CA SER A 74 16.30 -16.58 4.39
C SER A 74 15.49 -16.88 5.67
N LEU A 75 16.01 -16.45 6.82
CA LEU A 75 15.29 -16.62 8.09
C LEU A 75 13.94 -15.89 8.06
N SER A 76 13.91 -14.70 7.47
CA SER A 76 12.68 -13.91 7.27
C SER A 76 11.71 -14.59 6.31
N GLY A 77 12.18 -15.07 5.17
CA GLY A 77 11.34 -15.82 4.22
C GLY A 77 10.80 -17.11 4.84
N LEU A 78 11.60 -17.82 5.63
CA LEU A 78 11.16 -19.01 6.36
C LEU A 78 10.12 -18.68 7.43
N LEU A 79 10.28 -17.57 8.16
CA LEU A 79 9.32 -17.10 9.15
C LEU A 79 7.99 -16.75 8.50
N LEU A 80 8.01 -15.93 7.44
CA LEU A 80 6.81 -15.55 6.67
C LEU A 80 6.13 -16.79 6.07
N TYR A 81 6.91 -17.73 5.55
CA TYR A 81 6.40 -19.00 5.02
C TYR A 81 5.72 -19.84 6.10
N LYS A 82 6.35 -20.00 7.28
CA LYS A 82 5.82 -20.83 8.37
C LYS A 82 4.63 -20.20 9.08
N LEU A 83 4.70 -18.90 9.37
CA LEU A 83 3.65 -18.16 10.07
C LEU A 83 2.46 -17.81 9.16
N ARG A 84 2.56 -18.07 7.85
CA ARG A 84 1.52 -17.74 6.86
C ARG A 84 1.10 -16.26 6.88
N ILE A 85 2.08 -15.37 7.07
CA ILE A 85 1.86 -13.92 7.09
C ILE A 85 1.85 -13.34 5.67
N ALA A 86 2.66 -13.90 4.77
CA ALA A 86 2.68 -13.48 3.36
C ALA A 86 1.61 -14.22 2.56
N ASP A 87 0.83 -13.47 1.78
CA ASP A 87 -0.17 -14.03 0.85
C ASP A 87 0.49 -14.76 -0.31
N GLN A 88 1.58 -14.19 -0.83
CA GLN A 88 2.36 -14.78 -1.91
C GLN A 88 3.86 -14.65 -1.64
N ILE A 89 4.56 -15.74 -1.96
CA ILE A 89 6.01 -15.83 -1.80
C ILE A 89 6.60 -16.19 -3.15
N PHE A 90 7.47 -15.34 -3.68
CA PHE A 90 8.15 -15.55 -4.95
C PHE A 90 9.59 -16.02 -4.77
N VAL A 91 9.99 -16.97 -5.60
CA VAL A 91 11.34 -17.53 -5.66
C VAL A 91 11.84 -17.56 -7.10
N GLN A 92 13.15 -17.32 -7.28
CA GLN A 92 13.77 -17.25 -8.61
C GLN A 92 14.39 -18.56 -9.08
N TRP A 93 14.38 -19.61 -8.24
CA TRP A 93 15.03 -20.90 -8.52
C TRP A 93 14.04 -22.06 -8.40
N PRO A 94 13.93 -22.94 -9.40
CA PRO A 94 12.98 -24.05 -9.39
C PRO A 94 13.27 -25.08 -8.29
N GLN A 95 14.54 -25.22 -7.89
CA GLN A 95 14.94 -26.10 -6.78
C GLN A 95 14.32 -25.65 -5.45
N LEU A 96 14.18 -24.33 -5.25
CA LEU A 96 13.55 -23.78 -4.05
C LEU A 96 12.03 -24.05 -4.06
N GLN A 97 11.39 -23.92 -5.23
CA GLN A 97 9.97 -24.23 -5.39
C GLN A 97 9.66 -25.70 -5.08
N GLN A 98 10.48 -26.64 -5.57
CA GLN A 98 10.31 -28.07 -5.26
C GLN A 98 10.34 -28.33 -3.75
N LYS A 99 11.19 -27.62 -3.02
CA LYS A 99 11.30 -27.75 -1.56
C LYS A 99 10.18 -27.03 -0.81
N TYR A 100 9.65 -25.94 -1.37
CA TYR A 100 8.63 -25.10 -0.76
C TYR A 100 7.47 -24.90 -1.76
N PRO A 101 6.54 -25.86 -1.88
CA PRO A 101 5.53 -25.86 -2.95
C PRO A 101 4.51 -24.71 -2.88
N ARG A 102 4.39 -24.01 -1.74
CA ARG A 102 3.60 -22.77 -1.64
C ARG A 102 4.30 -21.54 -2.22
N ALA A 103 5.61 -21.62 -2.45
CA ALA A 103 6.32 -20.53 -3.10
C ALA A 103 6.09 -20.62 -4.62
N GLN A 104 5.81 -19.49 -5.24
CA GLN A 104 5.64 -19.39 -6.68
C GLN A 104 6.99 -19.11 -7.33
N TYR A 105 7.35 -19.95 -8.30
CA TYR A 105 8.52 -19.70 -9.13
C TYR A 105 8.20 -18.59 -10.13
N ALA A 106 8.88 -17.45 -10.00
CA ALA A 106 8.72 -16.29 -10.89
C ALA A 106 9.87 -16.14 -11.91
N GLY A 107 10.85 -17.05 -11.90
CA GLY A 107 12.04 -16.93 -12.75
C GLY A 107 12.93 -15.73 -12.37
N ARG A 108 13.65 -15.17 -13.35
CA ARG A 108 14.42 -13.93 -13.16
C ARG A 108 13.45 -12.76 -13.26
N LEU A 109 12.93 -12.30 -12.12
CA LEU A 109 12.39 -10.94 -11.98
C LEU A 109 13.57 -9.98 -12.23
N MET A 110 13.71 -9.48 -13.46
CA MET A 110 14.54 -8.33 -13.82
C MET A 110 13.72 -7.05 -13.71
#